data_AF-A0A6B4PAL1-F1
#
_entry.id   AF-A0A6B4PAL1-F1
#
_cell.length_a   1.000
_cell.length_b   1.000
_cell.length_c   1.000
_cell.angle_alpha   90.00
_cell.angle_beta   90.00
_cell.angle_gamma   90.00
#
_symmetry.space_group_name_H-M   'P 1'
#
loop_
_entity.id
_entity.type
_entity.pdbx_description
1 polymer ?
#
loop_
_entity_poly.entity_id
_entity_poly.type
_entity_poly.pdbx_seq_one_letter_code
_entity_poly.pdbx_strand_id
1 'polypeptide(L)'
;MKTLCSNCNIKKRIEEYKEKLDDSIERRCENLLDDEVVILSQFLDNFVYKCVSCNKNIQHLSKLNLKNVFGTHTTFYYYGEQHLLINLYFYINEGIKNNELIYVSMEEELYNKLLDFLKVNKVPTENVKFRAVKELISGHKKGGFNGLVETATNILGNIGIEKYNGLRWIGQPSFAIEGTSQKDFLDMEADLNKFIKNMNAALLCVYDAYDYINKGKVINEKVIKESLQTHSFILNNYVS
;
A
#
# COMPACT_ATOMS: atom_id res chain seq x y z
N MET A 1 -4.04 25.74 -9.96
CA MET A 1 -3.34 24.46 -10.20
C MET A 1 -4.12 23.44 -11.05
N LYS A 2 -5.41 23.65 -11.41
CA LYS A 2 -6.16 22.71 -12.28
C LYS A 2 -5.76 22.71 -13.77
N THR A 3 -5.18 23.80 -14.28
CA THR A 3 -4.88 23.99 -15.73
C THR A 3 -3.66 23.21 -16.25
N LEU A 4 -2.78 22.71 -15.37
CA LEU A 4 -1.60 21.93 -15.78
C LEU A 4 -1.91 20.43 -15.98
N CYS A 5 -2.89 19.88 -15.26
CA CYS A 5 -3.23 18.45 -15.35
C CYS A 5 -4.04 18.14 -16.62
N SER A 6 -4.89 19.06 -17.08
CA SER A 6 -5.72 18.90 -18.29
C SER A 6 -4.93 18.75 -19.60
N ASN A 7 -3.67 19.20 -19.64
CA ASN A 7 -2.77 19.06 -20.79
C ASN A 7 -1.67 18.00 -20.55
N CYS A 8 -1.76 17.23 -19.47
CA CYS A 8 -0.74 16.27 -19.10
C CYS A 8 -0.98 14.92 -19.81
N ASN A 9 -0.11 14.59 -20.77
CA ASN A 9 -0.15 13.30 -21.48
C ASN A 9 0.05 12.07 -20.57
N ILE A 10 0.43 12.24 -19.30
CA ILE A 10 0.65 11.13 -18.37
C ILE A 10 -0.67 10.40 -18.08
N LYS A 11 -1.77 11.13 -17.85
CA LYS A 11 -3.08 10.49 -17.60
C LYS A 11 -3.47 9.58 -18.77
N LYS A 12 -3.36 10.07 -20.00
CA LYS A 12 -3.63 9.27 -21.20
C LYS A 12 -2.75 8.02 -21.27
N ARG A 13 -1.46 8.14 -20.95
CA ARG A 13 -0.55 6.98 -20.89
C ARG A 13 -0.92 5.98 -19.80
N ILE A 14 -1.42 6.43 -18.65
CA ILE A 14 -1.92 5.52 -17.61
C ILE A 14 -3.07 4.67 -18.15
N GLU A 15 -4.05 5.30 -18.82
CA GLU A 15 -5.16 4.54 -19.42
C GLU A 15 -4.67 3.59 -20.52
N GLU A 16 -3.81 4.05 -21.43
CA GLU A 16 -3.24 3.21 -22.51
C GLU A 16 -2.47 1.99 -21.96
N TYR A 17 -1.74 2.14 -20.86
CA TYR A 17 -1.04 1.01 -20.22
C TYR A 17 -1.96 0.15 -19.37
N LYS A 18 -3.02 0.71 -18.80
CA LYS A 18 -4.04 -0.06 -18.10
C LYS A 18 -4.80 -0.96 -19.07
N GLU A 19 -5.20 -0.46 -20.23
CA GLU A 19 -5.82 -1.24 -21.30
C GLU A 19 -4.89 -2.37 -21.77
N LYS A 20 -3.60 -2.07 -22.01
CA LYS A 20 -2.61 -3.10 -22.36
C LYS A 20 -2.44 -4.17 -21.29
N LEU A 21 -2.45 -3.78 -20.01
CA LEU A 21 -2.37 -4.70 -18.89
C LEU A 21 -3.59 -5.63 -18.89
N ASP A 22 -4.80 -5.10 -19.04
CA ASP A 22 -6.05 -5.87 -19.05
C ASP A 22 -6.10 -6.84 -20.23
N ASP A 23 -5.76 -6.36 -21.43
CA ASP A 23 -5.61 -7.18 -22.62
C ASP A 23 -4.61 -8.34 -22.43
N SER A 24 -3.50 -8.07 -21.75
CA SER A 24 -2.47 -9.08 -21.49
C SER A 24 -2.99 -10.14 -20.51
N ILE A 25 -3.68 -9.71 -19.45
CA ILE A 25 -4.30 -10.60 -18.47
C ILE A 25 -5.31 -11.54 -19.15
N GLU A 26 -6.19 -11.01 -19.99
CA GLU A 26 -7.20 -11.81 -20.71
C GLU A 26 -6.53 -12.85 -21.63
N ARG A 27 -5.55 -12.43 -22.43
CA ARG A 27 -4.79 -13.34 -23.33
C ARG A 27 -3.98 -14.40 -22.59
N ARG A 28 -3.73 -14.21 -21.29
CA ARG A 28 -3.00 -15.13 -20.42
C ARG A 28 -3.93 -15.92 -19.49
N CYS A 29 -5.23 -15.96 -19.81
CA CYS A 29 -6.23 -16.70 -19.04
C CYS A 29 -6.23 -16.28 -17.56
N GLU A 30 -6.20 -14.97 -17.30
CA GLU A 30 -6.21 -14.39 -15.95
C GLU A 30 -4.95 -14.66 -15.10
N ASN A 31 -3.84 -15.10 -15.72
CA ASN A 31 -2.58 -15.29 -15.00
C ASN A 31 -1.90 -13.94 -14.69
N LEU A 32 -2.16 -13.41 -13.50
CA LEU A 32 -1.56 -12.16 -13.02
C LEU A 32 -0.04 -12.22 -12.80
N LEU A 33 0.55 -13.41 -12.75
CA LEU A 33 2.00 -13.60 -12.54
C LEU A 33 2.74 -13.96 -13.83
N ASP A 34 2.09 -13.87 -15.00
CA ASP A 34 2.79 -13.96 -16.28
C ASP A 34 3.82 -12.82 -16.40
N ASP A 35 5.00 -13.11 -16.95
CA ASP A 35 6.10 -12.14 -17.04
C ASP A 35 5.69 -10.86 -17.77
N GLU A 36 4.88 -10.96 -18.84
CA GLU A 36 4.41 -9.79 -19.59
C GLU A 36 3.46 -8.94 -18.75
N VAL A 37 2.55 -9.59 -18.02
CA VAL A 37 1.59 -8.93 -17.12
C VAL A 37 2.32 -8.20 -15.99
N VAL A 38 3.31 -8.85 -15.37
CA VAL A 38 4.14 -8.26 -14.30
C VAL A 38 4.93 -7.06 -14.83
N ILE A 39 5.54 -7.18 -16.01
CA ILE A 39 6.29 -6.08 -16.64
C ILE A 39 5.36 -4.90 -16.94
N LEU A 40 4.16 -5.15 -17.49
CA LEU A 40 3.18 -4.11 -17.77
C LEU A 40 2.70 -3.42 -16.48
N SER A 41 2.47 -4.18 -15.42
CA SER A 41 2.15 -3.67 -14.09
C SER A 41 3.25 -2.74 -13.57
N GLN A 42 4.52 -3.13 -13.67
CA GLN A 42 5.66 -2.30 -13.25
C GLN A 42 5.81 -1.03 -14.10
N PHE A 43 5.51 -1.09 -15.39
CA PHE A 43 5.44 0.12 -16.21
C PHE A 43 4.33 1.07 -15.74
N LEU A 44 3.18 0.52 -15.35
CA LEU A 44 2.06 1.30 -14.82
C LEU A 44 2.44 2.01 -13.51
N ASP A 45 3.17 1.36 -12.58
CA ASP A 45 3.71 2.00 -11.35
C ASP A 45 4.37 3.35 -11.68
N ASN A 46 5.24 3.35 -12.69
CA ASN A 46 6.07 4.50 -13.05
C ASN A 46 5.21 5.66 -13.59
N PHE A 47 4.16 5.38 -14.37
CA PHE A 47 3.27 6.42 -14.87
C PHE A 47 2.35 6.95 -13.78
N VAL A 48 1.77 6.06 -12.96
CA VAL A 48 0.91 6.44 -11.84
C VAL A 48 1.68 7.32 -10.86
N TYR A 49 2.89 6.91 -10.47
CA TYR A 49 3.74 7.71 -9.59
C TYR A 49 4.07 9.09 -10.18
N LYS A 50 4.43 9.18 -11.46
CA LYS A 50 4.69 10.47 -12.14
C LYS A 50 3.46 11.38 -12.14
N CYS A 51 2.26 10.79 -12.27
CA CYS A 51 1.01 11.54 -12.22
C CYS A 51 0.71 12.04 -10.81
N VAL A 52 0.80 11.16 -9.80
CA VAL A 52 0.56 11.50 -8.38
C VAL A 52 1.53 12.57 -7.90
N SER A 53 2.80 12.45 -8.28
CA SER A 53 3.84 13.42 -7.94
C SER A 53 3.81 14.71 -8.79
N CYS A 54 3.01 14.77 -9.86
CA CYS A 54 2.99 15.87 -10.82
C CYS A 54 4.39 16.28 -11.31
N ASN A 55 5.29 15.32 -11.58
CA ASN A 55 6.71 15.56 -11.90
C ASN A 55 7.49 16.37 -10.86
N LYS A 56 7.01 16.50 -9.62
CA LYS A 56 7.84 17.03 -8.53
C LYS A 56 9.01 16.07 -8.35
N ASN A 57 10.21 16.62 -8.26
CA ASN A 57 11.41 15.86 -7.96
C ASN A 57 11.32 15.41 -6.50
N ILE A 58 10.69 14.25 -6.25
CA ILE A 58 10.60 13.67 -4.93
C ILE A 58 11.96 13.03 -4.62
N GLN A 59 12.92 13.89 -4.25
CA GLN A 59 14.26 13.47 -3.86
C GLN A 59 14.29 12.60 -2.59
N HIS A 60 13.15 12.46 -1.90
CA HIS A 60 13.04 11.82 -0.60
C HIS A 60 12.52 10.36 -0.65
N LEU A 61 11.89 9.90 -1.73
CA LEU A 61 11.41 8.50 -1.79
C LEU A 61 12.43 7.61 -2.50
N SER A 62 13.00 6.69 -1.74
CA SER A 62 13.90 5.66 -2.27
C SER A 62 13.14 4.43 -2.75
N LYS A 63 13.75 3.65 -3.65
CA LYS A 63 13.25 2.31 -4.00
C LYS A 63 13.36 1.40 -2.78
N LEU A 64 12.34 0.58 -2.56
CA LEU A 64 12.30 -0.35 -1.42
C LEU A 64 13.01 -1.67 -1.77
N ASN A 65 13.86 -2.17 -0.88
CA ASN A 65 14.35 -3.54 -0.92
C ASN A 65 13.42 -4.44 -0.10
N LEU A 66 12.69 -5.35 -0.76
CA LEU A 66 11.71 -6.20 -0.10
C LEU A 66 12.30 -7.16 0.95
N LYS A 67 13.62 -7.40 0.96
CA LYS A 67 14.28 -8.24 1.97
C LYS A 67 14.58 -7.50 3.28
N ASN A 68 14.65 -6.17 3.23
CA ASN A 68 15.01 -5.35 4.38
C ASN A 68 14.10 -4.12 4.44
N VAL A 69 12.87 -4.33 4.95
CA VAL A 69 11.80 -3.33 4.98
C VAL A 69 11.55 -2.74 6.37
N PHE A 70 12.17 -3.27 7.43
CA PHE A 70 11.86 -2.83 8.78
C PHE A 70 12.31 -1.38 9.03
N GLY A 71 11.49 -0.64 9.77
CA GLY A 71 11.65 0.79 9.99
C GLY A 71 11.23 1.66 8.80
N THR A 72 10.63 1.07 7.75
CA THR A 72 10.16 1.83 6.57
C THR A 72 8.66 2.14 6.61
N HIS A 73 8.34 3.36 6.19
CA HIS A 73 6.97 3.78 5.85
C HIS A 73 6.92 3.95 4.32
N THR A 74 6.27 2.99 3.67
CA THR A 74 6.26 2.84 2.22
C THR A 74 4.90 3.19 1.67
N THR A 75 4.87 3.92 0.55
CA THR A 75 3.64 4.18 -0.20
C THR A 75 3.62 3.37 -1.49
N PHE A 76 2.42 2.95 -1.90
CA PHE A 76 2.13 2.40 -3.22
C PHE A 76 0.87 3.04 -3.78
N TYR A 77 0.93 3.51 -5.02
CA TYR A 77 -0.20 4.14 -5.71
C TYR A 77 -0.70 3.19 -6.79
N TYR A 78 -1.77 2.46 -6.51
CA TYR A 78 -2.32 1.47 -7.43
C TYR A 78 -3.37 2.07 -8.36
N TYR A 79 -3.59 1.42 -9.50
CA TYR A 79 -4.54 1.85 -10.53
C TYR A 79 -5.30 0.63 -11.08
N GLY A 80 -6.41 0.31 -10.42
CA GLY A 80 -7.16 -0.93 -10.63
C GLY A 80 -6.75 -2.08 -9.71
N GLU A 81 -7.66 -3.03 -9.55
CA GLU A 81 -7.55 -4.14 -8.59
C GLU A 81 -6.39 -5.09 -8.92
N GLN A 82 -6.25 -5.49 -10.19
CA GLN A 82 -5.26 -6.43 -10.68
C GLN A 82 -3.85 -5.88 -10.48
N HIS A 83 -3.69 -4.58 -10.77
CA HIS A 83 -2.46 -3.84 -10.50
C HIS A 83 -2.10 -3.88 -9.00
N LEU A 84 -3.09 -3.73 -8.12
CA LEU A 84 -2.88 -3.87 -6.68
C LEU A 84 -2.48 -5.30 -6.28
N LEU A 85 -3.20 -6.31 -6.75
CA LEU A 85 -2.98 -7.71 -6.39
C LEU A 85 -1.58 -8.20 -6.78
N ILE A 86 -1.13 -7.89 -8.02
CA ILE A 86 0.23 -8.22 -8.50
C ILE A 86 1.28 -7.64 -7.55
N ASN A 87 1.13 -6.36 -7.22
CA ASN A 87 2.11 -5.66 -6.39
C ASN A 87 2.11 -6.18 -4.93
N LEU A 88 0.94 -6.44 -4.36
CA LEU A 88 0.84 -7.02 -3.02
C LEU A 88 1.38 -8.45 -2.96
N TYR A 89 1.24 -9.24 -4.03
CA TYR A 89 1.80 -10.59 -4.08
C TYR A 89 3.30 -10.59 -3.83
N PHE A 90 4.08 -9.78 -4.55
CA PHE A 90 5.53 -9.74 -4.36
C PHE A 90 5.91 -9.25 -2.95
N TYR A 91 5.22 -8.23 -2.46
CA TYR A 91 5.47 -7.68 -1.12
C TYR A 91 5.18 -8.69 -0.01
N ILE A 92 4.07 -9.43 -0.12
CA ILE A 92 3.64 -10.44 0.86
C ILE A 92 4.53 -11.68 0.78
N ASN A 93 4.76 -12.20 -0.43
CA ASN A 93 5.55 -13.41 -0.65
C ASN A 93 6.95 -13.29 -0.05
N GLU A 94 7.60 -12.12 -0.19
CA GLU A 94 8.91 -11.90 0.44
C GLU A 94 8.83 -11.85 1.97
N GLY A 95 7.77 -11.26 2.54
CA GLY A 95 7.54 -11.28 3.99
C GLY A 95 7.34 -12.71 4.52
N ILE A 96 6.61 -13.55 3.78
CA ILE A 96 6.41 -14.96 4.15
C ILE A 96 7.73 -15.73 4.13
N LYS A 97 8.56 -15.58 3.09
CA LYS A 97 9.89 -16.22 3.02
C LYS A 97 10.79 -15.81 4.19
N ASN A 98 10.62 -14.60 4.69
CA ASN A 98 11.37 -14.06 5.82
C ASN A 98 10.76 -14.41 7.20
N ASN A 99 9.73 -15.28 7.26
CA ASN A 99 9.01 -15.61 8.50
C ASN A 99 8.45 -14.35 9.22
N GLU A 100 7.85 -13.44 8.46
CA GLU A 100 7.24 -12.23 8.99
C GLU A 100 5.73 -12.41 9.16
N LEU A 101 5.15 -11.75 10.16
CA LEU A 101 3.71 -11.61 10.31
C LEU A 101 3.20 -10.53 9.36
N ILE A 102 2.08 -10.78 8.69
CA ILE A 102 1.51 -9.85 7.72
C ILE A 102 0.11 -9.45 8.16
N TYR A 103 -0.06 -8.18 8.53
CA TYR A 103 -1.37 -7.58 8.76
C TYR A 103 -1.87 -6.84 7.55
N VAL A 104 -3.15 -7.00 7.28
CA VAL A 104 -3.81 -6.37 6.15
C VAL A 104 -5.06 -5.64 6.64
N SER A 105 -5.12 -4.34 6.37
CA SER A 105 -6.21 -3.44 6.71
C SER A 105 -6.77 -2.81 5.44
N MET A 106 -7.67 -3.52 4.77
CA MET A 106 -8.32 -3.08 3.52
C MET A 106 -9.79 -3.50 3.53
N GLU A 107 -10.53 -3.15 2.48
CA GLU A 107 -11.89 -3.65 2.28
C GLU A 107 -11.94 -5.18 2.32
N GLU A 108 -12.93 -5.76 3.00
CA GLU A 108 -13.00 -7.21 3.26
C GLU A 108 -13.10 -8.03 1.96
N GLU A 109 -13.87 -7.55 0.98
CA GLU A 109 -13.95 -8.18 -0.34
C GLU A 109 -12.58 -8.27 -1.02
N LEU A 110 -11.83 -7.16 -1.01
CA LEU A 110 -10.50 -7.08 -1.60
C LEU A 110 -9.48 -7.93 -0.84
N TYR A 111 -9.57 -7.97 0.49
CA TYR A 111 -8.76 -8.87 1.32
C TYR A 111 -9.00 -10.34 0.97
N ASN A 112 -10.27 -10.74 0.78
CA ASN A 112 -10.60 -12.11 0.41
C ASN A 112 -10.07 -12.47 -0.98
N LYS A 113 -10.20 -11.56 -1.96
CA LYS A 113 -9.59 -11.74 -3.29
C LYS A 113 -8.07 -11.88 -3.21
N LEU A 114 -7.41 -11.07 -2.39
CA LEU A 114 -5.97 -11.17 -2.14
C LEU A 114 -5.58 -12.52 -1.55
N LEU A 115 -6.30 -12.99 -0.52
CA LEU A 115 -6.05 -14.30 0.08
C LEU A 115 -6.20 -15.44 -0.93
N ASP A 116 -7.25 -15.41 -1.73
CA ASP A 116 -7.50 -16.46 -2.72
C ASP A 116 -6.44 -16.43 -3.84
N PHE A 117 -6.04 -15.23 -4.28
CA PHE A 117 -4.93 -15.06 -5.21
C PHE A 117 -3.61 -15.64 -4.67
N LEU A 118 -3.29 -15.40 -3.39
CA LEU A 118 -2.11 -15.97 -2.74
C LEU A 118 -2.16 -17.50 -2.67
N LYS A 119 -3.32 -18.08 -2.28
CA LYS A 119 -3.51 -19.54 -2.19
C LYS A 119 -3.39 -20.24 -3.53
N VAL A 120 -4.02 -19.70 -4.58
CA VAL A 120 -3.93 -20.24 -5.95
C VAL A 120 -2.48 -20.29 -6.42
N ASN A 121 -1.68 -19.30 -6.01
CA ASN A 121 -0.25 -19.22 -6.31
C ASN A 121 0.65 -19.86 -5.25
N LYS A 122 0.10 -20.74 -4.41
CA LYS A 122 0.83 -21.57 -3.43
C LYS A 122 1.65 -20.77 -2.40
N VAL A 123 1.25 -19.53 -2.11
CA VAL A 123 1.84 -18.75 -1.01
C VAL A 123 1.15 -19.16 0.29
N PRO A 124 1.90 -19.59 1.33
CA PRO A 124 1.33 -19.87 2.65
C PRO A 124 0.66 -18.63 3.24
N THR A 125 -0.57 -18.77 3.74
CA THR A 125 -1.40 -17.63 4.21
C THR A 125 -1.65 -17.67 5.72
N GLU A 126 -1.05 -18.61 6.45
CA GLU A 126 -1.21 -18.78 7.90
C GLU A 126 -0.73 -17.54 8.65
N ASN A 127 0.22 -16.81 8.09
CA ASN A 127 0.81 -15.58 8.65
C ASN A 127 0.17 -14.30 8.10
N VAL A 128 -0.81 -14.40 7.19
CA VAL A 128 -1.55 -13.25 6.65
C VAL A 128 -2.85 -13.11 7.43
N LYS A 129 -3.02 -12.00 8.14
CA LYS A 129 -4.18 -11.74 8.99
C LYS A 129 -4.84 -10.42 8.67
N PHE A 130 -6.16 -10.45 8.56
CA PHE A 130 -6.98 -9.26 8.54
C PHE A 130 -6.91 -8.54 9.89
N ARG A 131 -6.75 -7.22 9.87
CA ARG A 131 -6.89 -6.34 11.03
C ARG A 131 -7.53 -5.04 10.60
N ALA A 132 -8.57 -4.59 11.30
CA ALA A 132 -9.11 -3.26 11.05
C ALA A 132 -8.18 -2.19 11.66
N VAL A 133 -7.84 -1.15 10.89
CA VAL A 133 -6.99 -0.04 11.36
C VAL A 133 -7.74 0.93 12.29
N LYS A 134 -9.06 0.81 12.37
CA LYS A 134 -9.94 1.68 13.17
C LYS A 134 -9.53 1.75 14.65
N GLU A 135 -9.06 0.63 15.21
CA GLU A 135 -8.60 0.58 16.60
C GLU A 135 -7.37 1.45 16.81
N LEU A 136 -6.38 1.38 15.92
CA LEU A 136 -5.18 2.22 15.98
C LEU A 136 -5.52 3.71 15.88
N ILE A 137 -6.40 4.08 14.94
CA ILE A 137 -6.86 5.47 14.77
C ILE A 137 -7.60 5.94 16.03
N SER A 138 -8.43 5.09 16.61
CA SER A 138 -9.17 5.41 17.83
C SER A 138 -8.24 5.56 19.05
N GLY A 139 -7.21 4.72 19.14
CA GLY A 139 -6.17 4.82 20.16
C GLY A 139 -5.38 6.12 20.04
N HIS A 140 -4.94 6.46 18.83
CA HIS A 140 -4.28 7.73 18.53
C HIS A 140 -5.17 8.93 18.88
N LYS A 141 -6.44 8.91 18.49
CA LYS A 141 -7.40 9.98 18.81
C LYS A 141 -7.57 10.21 20.31
N LYS A 142 -7.50 9.16 21.12
CA LYS A 142 -7.68 9.25 22.59
C LYS A 142 -6.42 9.72 23.32
N GLY A 143 -5.23 9.33 22.86
CA GLY A 143 -3.98 9.50 23.61
C GLY A 143 -2.79 9.98 22.79
N GLY A 144 -3.01 10.46 21.56
CA GLY A 144 -1.96 10.80 20.59
C GLY A 144 -1.03 9.62 20.31
N PHE A 145 0.24 9.92 20.08
CA PHE A 145 1.30 8.92 19.88
C PHE A 145 1.34 7.82 20.96
N ASN A 146 1.13 8.16 22.24
CA ASN A 146 1.16 7.16 23.32
C ASN A 146 -0.02 6.20 23.23
N GLY A 147 -1.22 6.72 22.90
CA GLY A 147 -2.40 5.88 22.69
C GLY A 147 -2.26 4.95 21.48
N LEU A 148 -1.57 5.40 20.42
CA LEU A 148 -1.21 4.57 19.27
C LEU A 148 -0.27 3.42 19.70
N VAL A 149 0.80 3.74 20.43
CA VAL A 149 1.78 2.75 20.93
C VAL A 149 1.10 1.71 21.80
N GLU A 150 0.32 2.13 22.80
CA GLU A 150 -0.39 1.22 23.70
C GLU A 150 -1.33 0.28 22.94
N THR A 151 -2.12 0.83 22.01
CA THR A 151 -3.06 0.04 21.19
C THR A 151 -2.31 -0.98 20.34
N ALA A 152 -1.22 -0.58 19.69
CA ALA A 152 -0.42 -1.49 18.89
C ALA A 152 0.25 -2.57 19.73
N THR A 153 0.86 -2.22 20.88
CA THR A 153 1.47 -3.20 21.78
C THR A 153 0.47 -4.24 22.27
N ASN A 154 -0.76 -3.84 22.59
CA ASN A 154 -1.84 -4.75 22.96
C ASN A 154 -2.20 -5.70 21.80
N ILE A 155 -2.29 -5.18 20.57
CA ILE A 155 -2.54 -6.01 19.39
C ILE A 155 -1.42 -7.04 19.20
N LEU A 156 -0.15 -6.64 19.31
CA LEU A 156 0.99 -7.52 19.05
C LEU A 156 1.24 -8.52 20.19
N GLY A 157 1.05 -8.12 21.44
CA GLY A 157 1.21 -8.98 22.62
C GLY A 157 0.24 -10.16 22.61
N ASN A 158 -1.00 -9.94 22.15
CA ASN A 158 -2.03 -10.99 22.08
C ASN A 158 -1.74 -12.09 21.04
N ILE A 159 -0.77 -11.90 20.15
CA ILE A 159 -0.59 -12.74 18.95
C ILE A 159 0.75 -13.49 18.98
N GLY A 160 1.55 -13.30 20.03
CA GLY A 160 2.83 -13.98 20.23
C GLY A 160 3.81 -13.61 19.13
N ILE A 161 3.99 -12.30 18.88
CA ILE A 161 4.85 -11.80 17.79
C ILE A 161 6.29 -12.31 17.85
N GLU A 162 6.74 -12.76 19.03
CA GLU A 162 8.07 -13.35 19.27
C GLU A 162 8.41 -14.54 18.37
N LYS A 163 7.41 -15.20 17.77
CA LYS A 163 7.64 -16.31 16.81
C LYS A 163 7.94 -15.85 15.38
N TYR A 164 7.85 -14.56 15.10
CA TYR A 164 8.08 -13.97 13.78
C TYR A 164 9.30 -13.05 13.79
N ASN A 165 9.95 -12.92 12.64
CA ASN A 165 11.11 -12.05 12.48
C ASN A 165 10.76 -10.56 12.40
N GLY A 166 9.46 -10.22 12.39
CA GLY A 166 8.96 -8.85 12.34
C GLY A 166 7.52 -8.78 11.80
N LEU A 167 7.03 -7.55 11.59
CA LEU A 167 5.68 -7.26 11.11
C LEU A 167 5.69 -6.46 9.80
N ARG A 168 4.98 -6.90 8.77
CA ARG A 168 4.52 -6.04 7.67
C ARG A 168 3.07 -5.70 7.89
N TRP A 169 2.75 -4.41 7.99
CA TRP A 169 1.37 -3.95 8.00
C TRP A 169 1.06 -3.26 6.68
N ILE A 170 0.05 -3.76 5.98
CA ILE A 170 -0.48 -3.21 4.74
C ILE A 170 -1.80 -2.50 5.09
N GLY A 171 -1.86 -1.20 4.87
CA GLY A 171 -3.05 -0.38 5.11
C GLY A 171 -3.57 0.25 3.83
N GLN A 172 -4.88 0.16 3.60
CA GLN A 172 -5.56 0.89 2.53
C GLN A 172 -6.15 2.18 3.13
N PRO A 173 -5.61 3.37 2.80
CA PRO A 173 -6.07 4.63 3.37
C PRO A 173 -7.55 4.94 3.10
N SER A 174 -8.11 4.53 1.95
CA SER A 174 -9.54 4.72 1.67
C SER A 174 -10.39 4.01 2.73
N PHE A 175 -10.12 2.73 2.98
CA PHE A 175 -10.79 1.94 4.01
C PHE A 175 -10.65 2.56 5.41
N ALA A 176 -9.45 3.05 5.74
CA ALA A 176 -9.18 3.74 7.00
C ALA A 176 -10.03 5.02 7.16
N ILE A 177 -10.05 5.86 6.12
CA ILE A 177 -10.76 7.15 6.09
C ILE A 177 -12.27 6.94 6.17
N GLU A 178 -12.82 6.00 5.39
CA GLU A 178 -14.26 5.69 5.37
C GLU A 178 -14.73 5.08 6.68
N GLY A 179 -13.90 4.26 7.34
CA GLY A 179 -14.21 3.69 8.65
C GLY A 179 -14.07 4.66 9.82
N THR A 180 -13.45 5.83 9.59
CA THR A 180 -13.15 6.85 10.61
C THR A 180 -13.40 8.27 10.09
N SER A 181 -12.35 9.05 9.83
CA SER A 181 -12.41 10.33 9.16
C SER A 181 -11.07 10.65 8.51
N GLN A 182 -11.08 11.49 7.45
CA GLN A 182 -9.84 11.93 6.81
C GLN A 182 -8.91 12.65 7.79
N LYS A 183 -9.46 13.43 8.72
CA LYS A 183 -8.65 14.13 9.72
C LYS A 183 -7.97 13.16 10.68
N ASP A 184 -8.74 12.25 11.29
CA ASP A 184 -8.20 11.31 12.27
C ASP A 184 -7.15 10.38 11.63
N PHE A 185 -7.35 9.97 10.36
CA PHE A 185 -6.37 9.20 9.61
C PHE A 185 -5.06 9.97 9.41
N LEU A 186 -5.12 11.21 8.91
CA LEU A 186 -3.92 12.01 8.62
C LEU A 186 -3.16 12.40 9.90
N ASP A 187 -3.89 12.73 10.97
CA ASP A 187 -3.29 13.04 12.28
C ASP A 187 -2.52 11.82 12.82
N MET A 188 -3.04 10.60 12.65
CA MET A 188 -2.33 9.36 12.99
C MET A 188 -1.15 9.08 12.05
N GLU A 189 -1.33 9.27 10.74
CA GLU A 189 -0.32 8.98 9.70
C GLU A 189 0.98 9.76 9.93
N ALA A 190 0.88 11.02 10.39
CA ALA A 190 2.02 11.86 10.72
C ALA A 190 2.91 11.26 11.83
N ASP A 191 2.32 10.50 12.75
CA ASP A 191 3.02 9.87 13.88
C ASP A 191 3.55 8.47 13.56
N LEU A 192 3.11 7.83 12.46
CA LEU A 192 3.50 6.46 12.09
C LEU A 192 5.01 6.33 11.86
N ASN A 193 5.68 7.34 11.31
CA ASN A 193 7.13 7.33 11.14
C ASN A 193 7.89 7.21 12.46
N LYS A 194 7.38 7.83 13.52
CA LYS A 194 7.98 7.72 14.85
C LYS A 194 7.69 6.35 15.45
N PHE A 195 6.52 5.80 15.18
CA PHE A 195 6.10 4.49 15.65
C PHE A 195 6.98 3.36 15.07
N ILE A 196 7.15 3.32 13.74
CA ILE A 196 7.93 2.26 13.07
C ILE A 196 9.41 2.25 13.41
N LYS A 197 10.02 3.41 13.69
CA LYS A 197 11.46 3.48 14.01
C LYS A 197 11.83 2.76 15.29
N ASN A 198 10.85 2.55 16.17
CA ASN A 198 11.03 1.92 17.47
C ASN A 198 10.53 0.47 17.49
N MET A 199 10.14 -0.08 16.34
CA MET A 199 9.54 -1.40 16.25
C MET A 199 10.14 -2.18 15.07
N ASN A 200 10.18 -3.50 15.22
CA ASN A 200 10.60 -4.39 14.16
C ASN A 200 9.44 -4.59 13.14
N ALA A 201 9.05 -3.48 12.51
CA ALA A 201 7.85 -3.39 11.68
C ALA A 201 8.09 -2.53 10.43
N ALA A 202 7.34 -2.82 9.37
CA ALA A 202 7.27 -2.07 8.14
C ALA A 202 5.81 -1.74 7.83
N LEU A 203 5.55 -0.52 7.36
CA LEU A 203 4.22 -0.08 6.96
C LEU A 203 4.18 0.14 5.44
N LEU A 204 3.15 -0.38 4.80
CA LEU A 204 2.82 -0.14 3.40
C LEU A 204 1.43 0.48 3.31
N CYS A 205 1.34 1.72 2.87
CA CYS A 205 0.07 2.39 2.56
C CYS A 205 -0.24 2.27 1.06
N VAL A 206 -1.37 1.64 0.72
CA VAL A 206 -1.81 1.43 -0.67
C VAL A 206 -2.93 2.39 -1.04
N TYR A 207 -2.62 3.43 -1.82
CA TYR A 207 -3.55 4.48 -2.22
C TYR A 207 -4.18 4.19 -3.58
N ASP A 208 -5.49 4.34 -3.66
CA ASP A 208 -6.24 4.29 -4.92
C ASP A 208 -5.93 5.54 -5.76
N ALA A 209 -5.00 5.40 -6.71
CA ALA A 209 -4.67 6.47 -7.64
C ALA A 209 -5.76 6.69 -8.69
N TYR A 210 -6.59 5.68 -8.97
CA TYR A 210 -7.74 5.85 -9.86
C TYR A 210 -8.75 6.81 -9.24
N ASP A 211 -9.07 6.64 -7.95
CA ASP A 211 -9.91 7.61 -7.22
C ASP A 211 -9.28 9.00 -7.30
N TYR A 212 -8.00 9.17 -6.95
CA TYR A 212 -7.32 10.47 -7.00
C TYR A 212 -7.36 11.15 -8.38
N ILE A 213 -7.06 10.42 -9.45
CA ILE A 213 -6.92 10.97 -10.81
C ILE A 213 -8.28 11.29 -11.44
N ASN A 214 -9.33 10.54 -11.10
CA ASN A 214 -10.61 10.61 -11.80
C ASN A 214 -11.77 11.17 -10.98
N LYS A 215 -11.80 10.91 -9.67
CA LYS A 215 -12.96 11.17 -8.80
C LYS A 215 -12.64 12.14 -7.67
N GLY A 216 -11.49 11.97 -7.03
CA GLY A 216 -11.04 12.69 -5.84
C GLY A 216 -12.00 12.54 -4.67
N LYS A 217 -12.71 11.39 -4.55
CA LYS A 217 -13.80 11.23 -3.58
C LYS A 217 -13.26 10.99 -2.17
N VAL A 218 -12.30 10.07 -2.03
CA VAL A 218 -11.70 9.69 -0.74
C VAL A 218 -10.23 10.04 -0.73
N ILE A 219 -9.49 9.59 -1.74
CA ILE A 219 -8.08 9.92 -1.96
C ILE A 219 -8.02 11.23 -2.75
N ASN A 220 -8.08 12.36 -2.05
CA ASN A 220 -8.03 13.69 -2.65
C ASN A 220 -6.63 14.32 -2.59
N GLU A 221 -6.49 15.54 -3.15
CA GLU A 221 -5.21 16.27 -3.19
C GLU A 221 -4.58 16.46 -1.80
N LYS A 222 -5.40 16.64 -0.75
CA LYS A 222 -4.88 16.75 0.62
C LYS A 222 -4.27 15.43 1.07
N VAL A 223 -4.96 14.30 0.88
CA VAL A 223 -4.42 12.97 1.25
C VAL A 223 -3.10 12.68 0.54
N ILE A 224 -3.03 12.90 -0.78
CA ILE A 224 -1.80 12.69 -1.55
C ILE A 224 -0.67 13.61 -1.08
N LYS A 225 -0.97 14.90 -0.84
CA LYS A 225 0.06 15.86 -0.43
C LYS A 225 0.68 15.50 0.93
N GLU A 226 -0.13 15.06 1.89
CA GLU A 226 0.35 14.62 3.20
C GLU A 226 1.10 13.28 3.09
N SER A 227 0.58 12.33 2.31
CA SER A 227 1.26 11.06 2.00
C SER A 227 2.70 11.29 1.51
N LEU A 228 2.90 12.24 0.59
CA LEU A 228 4.24 12.57 0.09
C LEU A 228 5.18 13.16 1.15
N GLN A 229 4.67 13.65 2.28
CA GLN A 229 5.50 14.16 3.38
C GLN A 229 5.82 13.10 4.42
N THR A 230 4.94 12.11 4.57
CA THR A 230 5.01 11.10 5.64
C THR A 230 5.69 9.80 5.20
N HIS A 231 5.89 9.55 3.91
CA HIS A 231 6.50 8.30 3.44
C HIS A 231 7.99 8.49 3.10
N SER A 232 8.79 7.45 3.34
CA SER A 232 10.24 7.44 3.06
C SER A 232 10.60 6.58 1.85
N PHE A 233 9.72 5.66 1.45
CA PHE A 233 9.94 4.73 0.35
C PHE A 233 8.71 4.63 -0.54
N ILE A 234 8.96 4.24 -1.79
CA ILE A 234 7.92 3.85 -2.72
C ILE A 234 8.08 2.37 -3.09
N LEU A 235 6.97 1.65 -3.07
CA LEU A 235 6.87 0.34 -3.69
C LEU A 235 6.75 0.56 -5.21
N ASN A 236 7.86 0.40 -5.92
CA ASN A 236 7.88 0.33 -7.37
C ASN A 236 9.00 -0.61 -7.81
N ASN A 237 8.84 -1.23 -8.98
CA ASN A 237 9.88 -2.03 -9.64
C ASN A 237 10.61 -2.99 -8.69
N TYR A 238 10.05 -4.18 -8.50
CA TYR A 238 10.66 -5.24 -7.71
C TYR A 238 12.02 -5.63 -8.29
N VAL A 239 13.10 -5.14 -7.69
CA VAL A 239 14.45 -5.61 -8.02
C VAL A 239 14.60 -6.98 -7.37
N SER A 240 14.54 -8.03 -8.19
CA SER A 240 15.04 -9.36 -7.82
C SER A 240 16.56 -9.36 -7.84
#